data_AF-A0A1V5VPE0-F1
#
_entry.id   AF-A0A1V5VPE0-F1
#
_cell.length_a   1.000
_cell.length_b   1.000
_cell.length_c   1.000
_cell.angle_alpha   90.00
_cell.angle_beta   90.00
_cell.angle_gamma   90.00
#
_symmetry.space_group_name_H-M   'P 1'
#
loop_
_entity.id
_entity.type
_entity.pdbx_description
1 polymer ?
#
loop_
_entity_poly.entity_id
_entity_poly.type
_entity_poly.pdbx_seq_one_letter_code
_entity_poly.pdbx_strand_id
1 'polypeptide(L)' 'MGDKLFEPRPRRRKQVNLRVYDVEFEALKSAAESRGVAVSQLVRMTLSDYFAEGTEAEAREGNTKTLRG' A
#
# COMPACT_ATOMS: atom_id res chain seq x y z
N MET A 1 -14.85 8.06 -35.10
CA MET A 1 -14.80 8.89 -33.88
C MET A 1 -14.96 7.94 -32.71
N GLY A 2 -13.88 7.68 -31.97
CA GLY A 2 -13.84 6.68 -30.91
C GLY A 2 -14.27 7.27 -29.58
N ASP A 3 -15.06 6.50 -28.84
CA ASP A 3 -15.61 6.85 -27.54
C ASP A 3 -14.51 7.32 -26.57
N LYS A 4 -14.66 8.54 -26.03
CA LYS A 4 -13.93 8.95 -24.83
C LYS A 4 -14.55 8.24 -23.62
N LEU A 5 -14.36 6.92 -23.56
CA LEU A 5 -14.74 6.10 -22.42
C LEU A 5 -13.78 6.41 -21.27
N PHE A 6 -14.21 7.36 -20.44
CA PHE A 6 -13.73 7.60 -19.08
C PHE A 6 -12.22 7.90 -18.97
N GLU A 7 -11.87 9.18 -19.10
CA GLU A 7 -10.71 9.66 -18.34
C GLU A 7 -10.99 9.38 -16.85
N PRO A 8 -10.12 8.64 -16.13
CA PRO A 8 -10.33 8.39 -14.72
C PRO A 8 -10.35 9.73 -14.02
N ARG A 9 -11.55 10.17 -13.60
CA ARG A 9 -11.71 11.40 -12.84
C ARG A 9 -10.69 11.36 -11.70
N PRO A 10 -9.86 12.41 -11.51
CA PRO A 10 -8.83 12.39 -10.48
C PRO A 10 -9.52 12.07 -9.15
N ARG A 11 -9.26 10.85 -8.64
CA ARG A 11 -9.85 10.40 -7.39
C ARG A 11 -9.35 11.37 -6.33
N ARG A 12 -10.28 12.11 -5.70
CA ARG A 12 -9.95 12.96 -4.55
C ARG A 12 -9.07 12.14 -3.61
N ARG A 13 -7.89 12.66 -3.28
CA ARG A 13 -6.98 12.01 -2.32
C ARG A 13 -7.79 11.78 -1.04
N LYS A 14 -8.09 10.52 -0.72
CA LYS A 14 -8.71 10.14 0.54
C LYS A 14 -7.66 10.36 1.63
N GLN A 15 -7.97 11.23 2.58
CA GLN A 15 -7.17 11.41 3.78
C GLN A 15 -7.63 10.38 4.80
N VAL A 16 -6.68 9.69 5.42
CA VAL A 16 -6.93 8.72 6.49
C VAL A 16 -6.09 9.16 7.68
N ASN A 17 -6.72 9.24 8.85
CA ASN A 17 -6.02 9.53 10.10
C ASN A 17 -5.71 8.20 10.79
N LEU A 18 -4.43 7.93 11.04
CA LEU A 18 -3.97 6.74 11.74
C LEU A 18 -3.68 7.10 13.20
N ARG A 19 -4.04 6.20 14.11
CA ARG A 19 -3.58 6.26 15.51
C ARG A 19 -2.44 5.25 15.66
N VAL A 20 -1.32 5.72 16.15
CA VAL A 20 -0.07 4.95 16.32
C VAL A 20 0.44 5.25 17.72
N TYR A 21 1.06 4.28 18.39
CA TYR A 21 1.66 4.54 19.70
C TYR A 21 2.84 5.50 19.56
N ASP A 22 3.06 6.36 20.56
CA ASP A 22 4.08 7.42 20.47
C ASP A 22 5.49 6.86 20.22
N VAL A 23 5.83 5.75 20.87
CA VAL A 23 7.13 5.06 20.69
C VAL A 23 7.32 4.57 19.24
N GLU A 24 6.26 4.07 18.62
CA GLU A 24 6.29 3.59 17.24
C GLU A 24 6.33 4.76 16.24
N PHE A 25 5.72 5.90 16.59
CA PHE A 25 5.73 7.08 15.75
C PHE A 25 7.12 7.73 15.67
N GLU A 26 7.88 7.76 16.76
CA GLU A 26 9.26 8.26 16.74
C GLU A 26 10.18 7.35 15.91
N ALA A 27 10.02 6.02 16.00
CA ALA A 27 10.72 5.09 15.12
C ALA A 27 10.36 5.31 13.63
N LEU A 28 9.09 5.57 13.34
CA LEU A 28 8.60 5.86 11.98
C LEU A 28 9.18 7.17 11.42
N LYS A 29 9.29 8.21 12.25
CA LYS A 29 9.95 9.48 11.87
C LYS A 29 11.42 9.26 11.54
N SER A 30 12.16 8.61 12.45
CA SER A 30 13.59 8.36 12.24
C SER A 30 13.85 7.55 10.96
N ALA A 31 13.02 6.53 10.69
CA ALA A 31 13.09 5.77 9.46
C ALA A 31 12.80 6.60 8.20
N ALA A 32 11.84 7.53 8.27
CA ALA A 32 11.51 8.42 7.16
C ALA A 32 12.63 9.45 6.90
N GLU A 33 13.19 10.04 7.95
CA GLU A 33 14.32 10.96 7.89
C GLU A 33 15.57 10.30 7.29
N SER A 34 15.92 9.10 7.76
CA SER A 34 17.04 8.32 7.23
C SER A 34 16.93 8.05 5.72
N ARG A 35 15.70 8.02 5.18
CA ARG A 35 15.42 7.79 3.76
C ARG A 35 15.18 9.09 2.98
N GLY A 36 15.19 10.25 3.64
CA GLY A 36 14.92 11.55 3.01
C GLY A 36 13.49 11.67 2.45
N VAL A 37 12.52 10.97 3.04
CA VAL A 37 11.12 10.97 2.57
C VAL A 37 10.16 11.45 3.66
N ALA A 38 8.97 11.90 3.26
CA ALA A 38 7.91 12.21 4.21
C ALA A 38 7.38 10.92 4.87
N VAL A 39 7.00 11.00 6.15
CA VAL A 39 6.38 9.89 6.91
C VAL A 39 5.19 9.28 6.14
N SER A 40 4.33 10.11 5.54
CA SER A 40 3.19 9.63 4.74
C SER A 40 3.60 8.81 3.52
N GLN A 41 4.76 9.10 2.93
CA GLN A 41 5.29 8.36 1.80
C GLN A 41 5.85 7.02 2.25
N LEU A 42 6.60 7.01 3.36
CA LEU A 42 7.09 5.77 3.96
C LEU A 42 5.93 4.82 4.29
N VAL A 43 4.90 5.32 4.98
CA VAL A 43 3.69 4.53 5.31
C VAL A 43 3.01 3.96 4.06
N ARG A 44 2.90 4.75 2.98
CA ARG A 44 2.32 4.26 1.71
C ARG A 44 3.16 3.16 1.08
N MET A 45 4.47 3.31 1.07
CA MET A 45 5.38 2.29 0.52
C MET A 45 5.25 1.00 1.32
N THR A 46 5.40 1.08 2.65
CA THR A 46 5.30 -0.08 3.54
C THR A 46 3.95 -0.80 3.44
N LEU A 47 2.83 -0.05 3.39
CA LEU A 47 1.52 -0.67 3.20
C LEU A 47 1.39 -1.32 1.81
N SER A 48 1.92 -0.70 0.76
CA SER A 48 1.87 -1.26 -0.59
C SER A 48 2.67 -2.56 -0.66
N ASP A 49 3.86 -2.60 -0.06
CA ASP A 49 4.70 -3.80 0.02
C ASP A 49 3.99 -4.91 0.80
N TYR A 50 3.41 -4.59 1.97
CA TYR A 50 2.65 -5.55 2.77
C TYR A 50 1.46 -6.15 2.01
N PHE A 51 0.67 -5.32 1.32
CA PHE A 51 -0.46 -5.83 0.53
C PHE A 51 0.01 -6.60 -0.71
N ALA A 52 1.11 -6.21 -1.34
CA ALA A 52 1.69 -6.97 -2.45
C ALA A 52 2.11 -8.38 -1.99
N GLU A 53 2.80 -8.49 -0.86
CA GLU A 53 3.17 -9.77 -0.25
C GLU A 53 1.95 -10.63 0.10
N GLY A 54 0.90 -10.01 0.67
CA GLY A 54 -0.37 -10.69 0.97
C GLY A 54 -1.06 -11.22 -0.30
N THR A 55 -1.12 -10.41 -1.36
CA THR A 55 -1.71 -10.85 -2.63
C THR A 55 -0.91 -11.94 -3.34
N GLU A 56 0.42 -11.95 -3.23
CA GLU A 56 1.25 -13.03 -3.76
C GLU A 56 1.10 -14.32 -2.95
N ALA A 57 1.01 -14.21 -1.62
CA ALA A 57 0.77 -15.36 -0.74
C ALA A 57 -0.59 -16.00 -1.03
N GLU A 58 -1.65 -15.19 -1.13
CA GLU A 58 -3.00 -15.64 -1.48
C GLU A 58 -3.06 -16.22 -2.91
N ALA A 59 -2.34 -15.63 -3.87
CA ALA A 59 -2.26 -16.15 -5.23
C ALA A 59 -1.52 -17.49 -5.32
N ARG A 60 -0.46 -17.71 -4.52
CA ARG A 60 0.24 -19.00 -4.42
C ARG A 60 -0.63 -20.08 -3.74
N GLU A 61 -1.39 -19.72 -2.71
CA GLU A 61 -2.30 -20.65 -2.02
C GLU A 61 -3.49 -21.05 -2.91
N GLY A 62 -4.02 -20.12 -3.71
CA GLY A 62 -5.05 -20.42 -4.71
C GLY A 62 -4.56 -21.40 -5.78
N ASN A 63 -3.33 -21.21 -6.29
CA ASN A 63 -2.77 -22.02 -7.37
C ASN A 63 -2.43 -23.47 -6.95
N THR A 64 -2.03 -23.68 -5.69
CA THR A 64 -1.75 -25.02 -5.15
C THR A 64 -3.01 -25.84 -4.86
N LYS A 65 -4.16 -25.19 -4.58
CA LYS A 65 -5.45 -25.87 -4.43
C LYS A 65 -6.06 -26.30 -5.77
N THR A 66 -5.78 -25.59 -6.87
CA THR A 66 -6.27 -25.93 -8.22
C THR A 66 -5.46 -27.01 -8.94
N LEU A 67 -4.21 -27.29 -8.53
CA LEU A 67 -3.36 -28.31 -9.15
C LEU A 67 -3.48 -29.71 -8.50
N ARG A 68 -4.31 -29.86 -7.46
CA ARG A 68 -4.67 -31.16 -6.84
C ARG A 68 -6.10 -31.63 -7.21
N GLY A 69 -6.71 -31.01 -8.21
CA GLY A 69 -7.98 -31.45 -8.81
C GLY A 69 -7.74 -32.32 -10.03
#